data_AF-A0A0F4GAR6-F1
#
_entry.id   AF-A0A0F4GAR6-F1
#
_cell.length_a   1.000
_cell.length_b   1.000
_cell.length_c   1.000
_cell.angle_alpha   90.00
_cell.angle_beta   90.00
_cell.angle_gamma   90.00
#
_symmetry.space_group_name_H-M   'P 1'
#
loop_
_entity.id
_entity.type
_entity.pdbx_description
1 polymer ?
#
loop_
_entity_poly.entity_id
_entity_poly.type
_entity_poly.pdbx_seq_one_letter_code
_entity_poly.pdbx_strand_id
1 'polypeptide(L)'
;MPRESPTAFTGTYCESYYDPADANALDDDPELQAWMTEAIAAQVIDFPAPSTLRNVSDLADLMAHIGFIVSVAQHTVNTNELLTGSGVLPFHTSALWQPVHEQKGVHDVVPFLPKFDAALATIDLCARFSRPKFVGTNRTLLHMFEGEELMRRSNPAVRAANEAFMKTISAQSNVVSGRATVSDGLSQGRPFLWQIMDPDVIPWNVAI
;
A
#
# COMPACT_ATOMS: atom_id res chain seq x y z
N MET A 1 -9.60 -6.86 -1.80
CA MET A 1 -9.77 -5.77 -2.78
C MET A 1 -10.23 -6.38 -4.08
N PRO A 2 -11.13 -5.73 -4.84
CA PRO A 2 -11.33 -6.09 -6.24
C PRO A 2 -9.96 -6.01 -6.92
N ARG A 3 -9.51 -7.09 -7.58
CA ARG A 3 -8.25 -7.13 -8.34
C ARG A 3 -8.27 -6.19 -9.57
N GLU A 4 -9.31 -5.38 -9.71
CA GLU A 4 -9.73 -4.78 -10.96
C GLU A 4 -9.57 -3.26 -11.02
N SER A 5 -9.07 -2.55 -9.97
CA SER A 5 -8.94 -1.08 -10.06
C SER A 5 -7.55 -0.59 -10.48
N PRO A 6 -6.42 -0.99 -9.84
CA PRO A 6 -5.10 -0.50 -10.24
C PRO A 6 -4.66 -1.09 -11.59
N THR A 7 -4.85 -2.41 -11.78
CA THR A 7 -4.51 -3.10 -13.03
C THR A 7 -5.35 -2.63 -14.21
N ALA A 8 -6.61 -2.24 -14.01
CA ALA A 8 -7.42 -1.68 -15.10
C ALA A 8 -6.93 -0.30 -15.55
N PHE A 9 -6.51 0.56 -14.59
CA PHE A 9 -5.89 1.83 -14.93
C PHE A 9 -4.56 1.62 -15.64
N THR A 10 -3.64 0.82 -15.07
CA THR A 10 -2.31 0.59 -15.67
C THR A 10 -2.40 -0.12 -17.00
N GLY A 11 -3.37 -1.01 -17.20
CA GLY A 11 -3.69 -1.62 -18.49
C GLY A 11 -4.04 -0.55 -19.53
N THR A 12 -5.07 0.25 -19.26
CA THR A 12 -5.48 1.34 -20.18
C THR A 12 -4.33 2.32 -20.44
N TYR A 13 -3.52 2.61 -19.41
CA TYR A 13 -2.34 3.46 -19.55
C TYR A 13 -1.30 2.84 -20.48
N CYS A 14 -0.91 1.58 -20.28
CA CYS A 14 0.09 0.91 -21.12
C CYS A 14 -0.41 0.75 -22.56
N GLU A 15 -1.66 0.36 -22.75
CA GLU A 15 -2.30 0.22 -24.06
C GLU A 15 -2.40 1.56 -24.83
N SER A 16 -2.32 2.69 -24.13
CA SER A 16 -2.28 4.00 -24.77
C SER A 16 -0.94 4.35 -25.42
N TYR A 17 0.13 3.63 -25.08
CA TYR A 17 1.49 3.80 -25.62
C TYR A 17 1.95 2.60 -26.45
N TYR A 18 1.49 1.39 -26.12
CA TYR A 18 1.87 0.15 -26.79
C TYR A 18 0.64 -0.55 -27.35
N ASP A 19 0.63 -0.83 -28.66
CA ASP A 19 -0.46 -1.57 -29.29
C ASP A 19 -0.41 -3.05 -28.87
N PRO A 20 -1.44 -3.58 -28.18
CA PRO A 20 -1.45 -4.99 -27.77
C PRO A 20 -1.45 -5.99 -28.93
N ALA A 21 -1.81 -5.55 -30.14
CA ALA A 21 -1.77 -6.38 -31.34
C ALA A 21 -0.35 -6.50 -31.93
N ASP A 22 0.56 -5.60 -31.57
CA ASP A 22 1.95 -5.65 -31.98
C ASP A 22 2.77 -6.49 -30.98
N ALA A 23 3.18 -7.67 -31.43
CA ALA A 23 3.94 -8.62 -30.62
C ALA A 23 5.33 -8.09 -30.22
N ASN A 24 5.87 -7.10 -30.93
CA ASN A 24 7.18 -6.52 -30.66
C ASN A 24 7.11 -5.16 -29.96
N ALA A 25 5.91 -4.66 -29.62
CA ALA A 25 5.73 -3.30 -29.11
C ALA A 25 6.61 -2.96 -27.89
N LEU A 26 6.84 -3.94 -27.01
CA LEU A 26 7.72 -3.77 -25.85
C LEU A 26 9.20 -4.00 -26.18
N ASP A 27 9.50 -4.93 -27.09
CA ASP A 27 10.87 -5.27 -27.50
C ASP A 27 11.53 -4.14 -28.28
N ASP A 28 10.72 -3.39 -29.03
CA ASP A 28 11.15 -2.25 -29.83
C ASP A 28 11.34 -0.96 -29.00
N ASP A 29 11.01 -0.95 -27.71
CA ASP A 29 11.27 0.18 -26.81
C ASP A 29 12.66 0.03 -26.14
N PRO A 30 13.70 0.76 -26.62
CA PRO A 30 15.04 0.60 -26.09
C PRO A 30 15.19 1.08 -24.64
N GLU A 31 14.35 2.01 -24.17
CA GLU A 31 14.40 2.52 -22.80
C GLU A 31 13.78 1.51 -21.82
N LEU A 32 12.67 0.89 -22.19
CA LEU A 32 12.06 -0.19 -21.41
C LEU A 32 13.00 -1.39 -21.30
N GLN A 33 13.62 -1.80 -22.41
CA GLN A 33 14.59 -2.90 -22.42
C GLN A 33 15.84 -2.59 -21.59
N ALA A 34 16.32 -1.34 -21.64
CA ALA A 34 17.41 -0.88 -20.79
C ALA A 34 17.03 -0.91 -19.31
N TRP A 35 15.81 -0.49 -18.94
CA TRP A 35 15.34 -0.55 -17.56
C TRP A 35 15.31 -1.99 -17.03
N MET A 36 14.81 -2.95 -17.80
CA MET A 36 14.80 -4.36 -17.40
C MET A 36 16.22 -4.92 -17.27
N THR A 37 17.12 -4.57 -18.17
CA THR A 37 18.54 -4.97 -18.11
C THR A 37 19.23 -4.39 -16.88
N GLU A 38 18.98 -3.12 -16.58
CA GLU A 38 19.54 -2.44 -15.42
C GLU A 38 19.02 -3.06 -14.12
N ALA A 39 17.75 -3.47 -14.05
CA ALA A 39 17.21 -4.15 -12.87
C ALA A 39 17.96 -5.46 -12.56
N ILE A 40 18.37 -6.22 -13.58
CA ILE A 40 19.21 -7.41 -13.41
C ILE A 40 20.61 -7.02 -12.89
N ALA A 41 21.21 -5.99 -13.48
CA ALA A 41 22.54 -5.50 -13.07
C ALA A 41 22.53 -4.96 -11.63
N ALA A 42 21.45 -4.30 -11.23
CA ALA A 42 21.17 -3.84 -9.88
C ALA A 42 20.79 -4.98 -8.91
N GLN A 43 20.75 -6.23 -9.39
CA GLN A 43 20.46 -7.42 -8.61
C GLN A 43 19.08 -7.39 -7.95
N VAL A 44 18.09 -6.78 -8.62
CA VAL A 44 16.70 -6.83 -8.17
C VAL A 44 16.23 -8.29 -8.23
N ILE A 45 15.72 -8.79 -7.11
CA ILE A 45 15.31 -10.18 -6.96
C ILE A 45 13.97 -10.40 -7.66
N ASP A 46 13.89 -11.41 -8.51
CA ASP A 46 12.65 -11.87 -9.17
C ASP A 46 11.93 -10.76 -9.94
N PHE A 47 12.70 -9.85 -10.56
CA PHE A 47 12.18 -8.80 -11.41
C PHE A 47 12.10 -9.28 -12.87
N PRO A 48 11.11 -8.82 -13.67
CA PRO A 48 11.04 -9.16 -15.09
C PRO A 48 12.33 -8.78 -15.82
N ALA A 49 12.84 -9.73 -16.61
CA ALA A 49 13.91 -9.53 -17.58
C ALA A 49 13.32 -9.21 -18.97
N PRO A 50 14.14 -8.71 -19.93
CA PRO A 50 13.76 -8.60 -21.33
C PRO A 50 13.07 -9.86 -21.88
N SER A 51 13.60 -11.04 -21.54
CA SER A 51 13.06 -12.32 -22.03
C SER A 51 11.76 -12.77 -21.38
N THR A 52 11.30 -12.12 -20.31
CA THR A 52 10.12 -12.55 -19.52
C THR A 52 8.95 -11.57 -19.57
N LEU A 53 9.20 -10.28 -19.85
CA LEU A 53 8.17 -9.27 -20.03
C LEU A 53 7.63 -9.35 -21.47
N ARG A 54 6.60 -10.17 -21.72
CA ARG A 54 6.24 -10.63 -23.07
C ARG A 54 5.12 -9.83 -23.74
N ASN A 55 4.28 -9.16 -22.97
CA ASN A 55 3.11 -8.46 -23.50
C ASN A 55 2.73 -7.25 -22.63
N VAL A 56 1.89 -6.37 -23.19
CA VAL A 56 1.44 -5.13 -22.54
C VAL A 56 0.75 -5.39 -21.19
N SER A 57 0.08 -6.53 -21.02
CA SER A 57 -0.51 -6.90 -19.73
C SER A 57 0.55 -7.21 -18.67
N ASP A 58 1.67 -7.84 -19.03
CA ASP A 58 2.78 -8.09 -18.10
C ASP A 58 3.36 -6.76 -17.57
N LEU A 59 3.47 -5.74 -18.46
CA LEU A 59 3.91 -4.40 -18.08
C LEU A 59 2.88 -3.70 -17.18
N ALA A 60 1.59 -3.81 -17.52
CA ALA A 60 0.51 -3.26 -16.72
C ALA A 60 0.47 -3.85 -15.30
N ASP A 61 0.70 -5.17 -15.17
CA ASP A 61 0.79 -5.86 -13.89
C ASP A 61 2.03 -5.42 -13.10
N LEU A 62 3.19 -5.26 -13.75
CA LEU A 62 4.39 -4.73 -13.11
C LEU A 62 4.16 -3.32 -12.56
N MET A 63 3.56 -2.42 -13.35
CA MET A 63 3.22 -1.07 -12.91
C MET A 63 2.21 -1.07 -11.76
N ALA A 64 1.18 -1.92 -11.82
CA ALA A 64 0.20 -2.06 -10.75
C ALA A 64 0.86 -2.59 -9.47
N HIS A 65 1.81 -3.52 -9.59
CA HIS A 65 2.54 -4.08 -8.46
C HIS A 65 3.43 -3.03 -7.78
N ILE A 66 4.17 -2.23 -8.56
CA ILE A 66 4.94 -1.09 -8.04
C ILE A 66 3.99 -0.14 -7.28
N GLY A 67 2.86 0.19 -7.89
CA GLY A 67 1.84 1.03 -7.27
C GLY A 67 1.31 0.47 -5.95
N PHE A 68 1.04 -0.83 -5.89
CA PHE A 68 0.63 -1.54 -4.68
C PHE A 68 1.71 -1.48 -3.57
N ILE A 69 2.98 -1.69 -3.93
CA ILE A 69 4.09 -1.66 -2.96
C ILE A 69 4.22 -0.28 -2.31
N VAL A 70 4.29 0.78 -3.12
CA VAL A 70 4.54 2.15 -2.65
C VAL A 70 3.37 2.79 -1.94
N SER A 71 2.23 2.12 -1.85
CA SER A 71 1.03 2.62 -1.18
C SER A 71 0.51 1.60 -0.16
N VAL A 72 -0.27 0.63 -0.61
CA VAL A 72 -0.98 -0.34 0.21
C VAL A 72 -0.03 -1.18 1.04
N ALA A 73 0.97 -1.81 0.42
CA ALA A 73 1.86 -2.74 1.13
C ALA A 73 2.60 -2.04 2.27
N GLN A 74 3.23 -0.90 1.98
CA GLN A 74 3.89 -0.11 3.02
C GLN A 74 2.93 0.34 4.11
N HIS A 75 1.76 0.87 3.75
CA HIS A 75 0.81 1.37 4.74
C HIS A 75 0.27 0.27 5.65
N THR A 76 0.18 -0.97 5.17
CA THR A 76 -0.26 -2.11 5.98
C THR A 76 0.76 -2.58 7.02
N VAL A 77 2.02 -2.16 6.92
CA VAL A 77 3.10 -2.56 7.86
C VAL A 77 3.78 -1.37 8.53
N ASN A 78 3.48 -0.14 8.11
CA ASN A 78 4.14 1.09 8.54
C ASN A 78 3.14 2.27 8.50
N THR A 79 3.63 3.51 8.50
CA THR A 79 2.82 4.74 8.46
C THR A 79 1.81 4.77 9.62
N ASN A 80 0.51 4.86 9.35
CA ASN A 80 -0.51 4.98 10.38
C ASN A 80 -0.67 3.67 11.16
N GLU A 81 -0.33 2.53 10.56
CA GLU A 81 -0.56 1.21 11.16
C GLU A 81 0.27 0.99 12.43
N LEU A 82 1.45 1.60 12.49
CA LEU A 82 2.28 1.53 13.69
C LEU A 82 1.59 2.12 14.91
N LEU A 83 0.81 3.20 14.74
CA LEU A 83 0.11 3.82 15.86
C LEU A 83 -1.23 3.12 16.14
N THR A 84 -1.94 2.67 15.10
CA THR A 84 -3.34 2.25 15.23
C THR A 84 -3.57 0.75 15.36
N GLY A 85 -2.56 -0.08 15.05
CA GLY A 85 -2.68 -1.53 15.20
C GLY A 85 -1.44 -2.16 15.82
N SER A 86 -0.33 -2.19 15.07
CA SER A 86 0.87 -2.96 15.40
C SER A 86 1.77 -2.39 16.51
N GLY A 87 1.58 -1.15 16.96
CA GLY A 87 2.33 -0.54 18.08
C GLY A 87 1.45 -0.22 19.30
N VAL A 88 0.28 -0.86 19.41
CA VAL A 88 -0.66 -0.59 20.50
C VAL A 88 -0.26 -1.35 21.77
N LEU A 89 0.18 -0.60 22.77
CA LEU A 89 0.47 -1.13 24.11
C LEU A 89 -0.81 -1.57 24.84
N PRO A 90 -0.75 -2.58 25.74
CA PRO A 90 0.45 -3.29 26.20
C PRO A 90 0.82 -4.51 25.34
N PHE A 91 0.02 -4.87 24.34
CA PHE A 91 0.19 -6.12 23.59
C PHE A 91 1.33 -6.07 22.56
N HIS A 92 1.72 -4.88 22.12
CA HIS A 92 2.81 -4.69 21.16
C HIS A 92 3.89 -3.79 21.76
N THR A 93 4.84 -4.41 22.45
CA THR A 93 6.01 -3.70 22.96
C THR A 93 7.18 -3.78 21.97
N SER A 94 7.90 -2.69 21.81
CA SER A 94 9.12 -2.63 20.99
C SER A 94 10.30 -3.39 21.62
N ALA A 95 10.27 -3.59 22.94
CA ALA A 95 11.29 -4.33 23.67
C ALA A 95 10.73 -4.96 24.97
N LEU A 96 11.37 -6.03 25.44
CA LEU A 96 11.11 -6.60 26.77
C LEU A 96 12.05 -5.97 27.80
N TRP A 97 11.51 -5.59 28.95
CA TRP A 97 12.24 -4.91 30.02
C TRP A 97 12.83 -5.85 31.09
N GLN A 98 12.57 -7.15 30.94
CA GLN A 98 13.18 -8.22 31.73
C GLN A 98 13.50 -9.44 30.86
N PRO A 99 14.46 -10.29 31.28
CA PRO A 99 14.72 -11.57 30.62
C PRO A 99 13.47 -12.47 30.62
N VAL A 100 13.24 -13.18 29.52
CA VAL A 100 12.15 -14.16 29.42
C VAL A 100 12.29 -15.21 30.52
N HIS A 101 11.18 -15.53 31.19
CA HIS A 101 11.17 -16.54 32.24
C HIS A 101 11.47 -17.94 31.69
N GLU A 102 12.24 -18.72 32.45
CA GLU A 102 12.56 -20.12 32.14
C GLU A 102 11.47 -21.10 32.60
N GLN A 103 10.53 -20.64 33.43
CA GLN A 103 9.47 -21.47 34.02
C GLN A 103 8.09 -20.89 33.74
N LYS A 104 7.08 -21.75 33.69
CA LYS A 104 5.66 -21.37 33.62
C LYS A 104 5.19 -20.85 34.99
N GLY A 105 3.99 -20.26 35.03
CA GLY A 105 3.38 -19.77 36.29
C GLY A 105 3.66 -18.28 36.58
N VAL A 106 4.00 -17.51 35.55
CA VAL A 106 4.16 -16.06 35.66
C VAL A 106 2.78 -15.42 35.70
N HIS A 107 2.48 -14.72 36.79
CA HIS A 107 1.19 -14.06 37.00
C HIS A 107 1.27 -12.53 36.86
N ASP A 108 2.48 -11.98 36.93
CA ASP A 108 2.74 -10.55 36.72
C ASP A 108 3.60 -10.35 35.47
N VAL A 109 3.00 -9.77 34.44
CA VAL A 109 3.66 -9.44 33.17
C VAL A 109 4.11 -7.99 33.09
N VAL A 110 3.74 -7.14 34.06
CA VAL A 110 4.08 -5.72 34.08
C VAL A 110 5.59 -5.48 34.03
N PRO A 111 6.45 -6.26 34.73
CA PRO A 111 7.89 -6.06 34.67
C PRO A 111 8.51 -6.22 33.27
N PHE A 112 7.83 -6.88 32.33
CA PHE A 112 8.29 -7.04 30.94
C PHE A 112 7.94 -5.85 30.06
N LEU A 113 6.96 -5.03 30.48
CA LEU A 113 6.46 -3.91 29.73
C LEU A 113 7.35 -2.67 29.88
N PRO A 114 7.30 -1.73 28.93
CA PRO A 114 7.98 -0.47 29.08
C PRO A 114 7.48 0.30 30.30
N LYS A 115 8.43 0.90 31.01
CA LYS A 115 8.13 1.91 32.03
C LYS A 115 7.44 3.11 31.37
N PHE A 116 6.77 3.91 32.18
CA PHE A 116 5.94 5.03 31.73
C PHE A 116 6.62 5.92 30.67
N ASP A 117 7.82 6.42 30.93
CA ASP A 117 8.53 7.30 29.97
C ASP A 117 8.85 6.60 28.64
N ALA A 118 9.20 5.31 28.69
CA ALA A 118 9.46 4.52 27.49
C ALA A 118 8.18 4.16 26.72
N ALA A 119 7.06 3.98 27.42
CA ALA A 119 5.75 3.80 26.81
C ALA A 119 5.34 5.07 26.05
N LEU A 120 5.51 6.25 26.67
CA LEU A 120 5.27 7.53 26.00
C LEU A 120 6.18 7.72 24.79
N ALA A 121 7.48 7.41 24.92
CA ALA A 121 8.43 7.51 23.81
C ALA A 121 8.07 6.56 22.65
N THR A 122 7.55 5.36 22.94
CA THR A 122 7.08 4.41 21.92
C THR A 122 5.86 4.97 21.18
N ILE A 123 4.87 5.49 21.91
CA ILE A 123 3.68 6.10 21.32
C ILE A 123 4.07 7.32 20.46
N ASP A 124 4.96 8.18 20.95
CA ASP A 124 5.47 9.34 20.21
C ASP A 124 6.19 8.92 18.92
N LEU A 125 7.06 7.91 18.99
CA LEU A 125 7.72 7.36 17.81
C LEU A 125 6.71 6.84 16.78
N CYS A 126 5.77 5.97 17.18
CA CYS A 126 4.72 5.46 16.29
C CYS A 126 3.90 6.60 15.67
N ALA A 127 3.57 7.65 16.43
CA ALA A 127 2.82 8.80 15.93
C ALA A 127 3.59 9.61 14.88
N ARG A 128 4.93 9.65 14.92
CA ARG A 128 5.77 10.35 13.92
C ARG A 128 5.77 9.65 12.54
N PHE A 129 5.47 8.35 12.50
CA PHE A 129 5.26 7.64 11.24
C PHE A 129 3.90 7.96 10.60
N SER A 130 2.93 8.40 11.38
CA SER A 130 1.59 8.70 10.87
C SER A 130 1.55 9.94 9.96
N ARG A 131 0.60 9.97 9.03
CA ARG A 131 0.30 11.10 8.12
C ARG A 131 -1.19 11.48 8.14
N PRO A 132 -1.77 11.80 9.32
CA PRO A 132 -3.21 12.10 9.42
C PRO A 132 -3.65 13.32 8.59
N LYS A 133 -2.72 14.25 8.29
CA LYS A 133 -2.99 15.43 7.46
C LYS A 133 -3.20 15.13 5.97
N PHE A 134 -2.96 13.91 5.52
CA PHE A 134 -3.20 13.53 4.13
C PHE A 134 -4.66 13.12 3.89
N VAL A 135 -5.39 12.73 4.93
CA VAL A 135 -6.80 12.30 4.83
C VAL A 135 -7.64 13.40 4.18
N GLY A 136 -8.45 13.03 3.18
CA GLY A 136 -9.30 13.97 2.44
C GLY A 136 -8.54 14.97 1.54
N THR A 137 -7.26 14.71 1.26
CA THR A 137 -6.46 15.50 0.31
C THR A 137 -6.08 14.65 -0.90
N ASN A 138 -5.55 15.28 -1.95
CA ASN A 138 -5.03 14.58 -3.13
C ASN A 138 -3.72 13.78 -2.88
N ARG A 139 -3.35 13.57 -1.61
CA ARG A 139 -2.18 12.75 -1.20
C ARG A 139 -2.55 11.30 -0.88
N THR A 140 -3.81 10.91 -1.01
CA THR A 140 -4.31 9.56 -0.66
C THR A 140 -4.38 8.63 -1.88
N LEU A 141 -4.45 7.32 -1.67
CA LEU A 141 -4.53 6.28 -2.70
C LEU A 141 -5.70 6.53 -3.66
N LEU A 142 -6.78 7.15 -3.18
CA LEU A 142 -7.89 7.61 -4.03
C LEU A 142 -7.43 8.46 -5.21
N HIS A 143 -6.39 9.27 -5.03
CA HIS A 143 -5.89 10.24 -6.00
C HIS A 143 -4.58 9.80 -6.68
N MET A 144 -4.22 8.52 -6.58
CA MET A 144 -2.94 7.98 -7.05
C MET A 144 -2.57 8.37 -8.49
N PHE A 145 -3.56 8.42 -9.38
CA PHE A 145 -3.35 8.70 -10.80
C PHE A 145 -3.87 10.08 -11.23
N GLU A 146 -4.22 10.95 -10.29
CA GLU A 146 -4.79 12.29 -10.58
C GLU A 146 -3.72 13.39 -10.74
N GLY A 147 -2.46 13.01 -11.02
CA GLY A 147 -1.38 13.97 -11.21
C GLY A 147 -1.65 14.91 -12.39
N GLU A 148 -1.55 16.23 -12.20
CA GLU A 148 -1.87 17.23 -13.22
C GLU A 148 -1.14 16.98 -14.55
N GLU A 149 0.17 16.75 -14.49
CA GLU A 149 0.98 16.51 -15.69
C GLU A 149 0.62 15.18 -16.39
N LEU A 150 0.31 14.14 -15.62
CA LEU A 150 -0.15 12.85 -16.14
C LEU A 150 -1.50 13.03 -16.86
N MET A 151 -2.45 13.72 -16.26
CA MET A 151 -3.79 13.94 -16.84
C MET A 151 -3.74 14.87 -18.06
N ARG A 152 -2.86 15.87 -18.05
CA ARG A 152 -2.64 16.79 -19.18
C ARG A 152 -2.10 16.07 -20.41
N ARG A 153 -1.21 15.10 -20.23
CA ARG A 153 -0.57 14.34 -21.32
C ARG A 153 -1.35 13.10 -21.76
N SER A 154 -2.22 12.59 -20.90
CA SER A 154 -3.04 11.41 -21.16
C SER A 154 -4.04 11.62 -22.30
N ASN A 155 -4.43 10.54 -22.99
CA ASN A 155 -5.54 10.56 -23.94
C ASN A 155 -6.90 10.49 -23.19
N PRO A 156 -8.06 10.63 -23.88
CA PRO A 156 -9.36 10.53 -23.23
C PRO A 156 -9.64 9.19 -22.53
N ALA A 157 -9.13 8.07 -23.06
CA ALA A 157 -9.34 6.75 -22.47
C ALA A 157 -8.64 6.62 -21.11
N VAL A 158 -7.40 7.09 -21.00
CA VAL A 158 -6.65 7.09 -19.73
C VAL A 158 -7.30 8.01 -18.70
N ARG A 159 -7.81 9.17 -19.10
CA ARG A 159 -8.58 10.05 -18.19
C ARG A 159 -9.85 9.37 -17.68
N ALA A 160 -10.60 8.72 -18.57
CA ALA A 160 -11.79 7.94 -18.18
C ALA A 160 -11.43 6.78 -17.24
N ALA A 161 -10.29 6.12 -17.47
CA ALA A 161 -9.79 5.08 -16.57
C ALA A 161 -9.44 5.65 -15.18
N ASN A 162 -8.85 6.86 -15.09
CA ASN A 162 -8.63 7.53 -13.81
C ASN A 162 -9.95 7.80 -13.07
N GLU A 163 -10.97 8.34 -13.76
CA GLU A 163 -12.29 8.57 -13.16
C GLU A 163 -12.92 7.27 -12.64
N ALA A 164 -12.82 6.18 -13.41
CA ALA A 164 -13.30 4.86 -13.02
C ALA A 164 -12.53 4.29 -11.81
N PHE A 165 -11.20 4.47 -11.79
CA PHE A 165 -10.35 4.12 -10.66
C PHE A 165 -10.80 4.86 -9.40
N MET A 166 -10.89 6.19 -9.45
CA MET A 166 -11.31 7.03 -8.32
C MET A 166 -12.69 6.60 -7.79
N LYS A 167 -13.65 6.37 -8.69
CA LYS A 167 -15.00 5.91 -8.30
C LYS A 167 -14.95 4.57 -7.56
N THR A 168 -14.18 3.62 -8.07
CA THR A 168 -14.04 2.28 -7.48
C THR A 168 -13.37 2.34 -6.12
N ILE A 169 -12.29 3.11 -6.03
CA ILE A 169 -11.51 3.28 -4.81
C ILE A 169 -12.30 4.07 -3.75
N SER A 170 -13.06 5.08 -4.13
CA SER A 170 -13.96 5.82 -3.23
C SER A 170 -15.06 4.91 -2.67
N ALA A 171 -15.67 4.05 -3.50
CA ALA A 171 -16.64 3.06 -3.04
C ALA A 171 -16.02 2.10 -2.00
N GLN A 172 -14.77 1.67 -2.24
CA GLN A 172 -14.04 0.84 -1.28
C GLN A 172 -13.72 1.59 0.02
N SER A 173 -13.36 2.87 -0.05
CA SER A 173 -13.17 3.73 1.13
C SER A 173 -14.43 3.78 1.98
N ASN A 174 -15.60 4.04 1.38
CA ASN A 174 -16.89 4.05 2.10
C ASN A 174 -17.19 2.72 2.81
N VAL A 175 -16.81 1.59 2.20
CA VAL A 175 -16.95 0.27 2.84
C VAL A 175 -16.02 0.12 4.04
N VAL A 176 -14.78 0.62 3.98
CA VAL A 176 -13.80 0.47 5.06
C VAL A 176 -14.06 1.45 6.20
N SER A 177 -14.29 2.72 5.89
CA SER A 177 -14.60 3.77 6.87
C SER A 177 -15.93 3.50 7.58
N GLY A 178 -16.90 2.89 6.89
CA GLY A 178 -18.18 2.47 7.46
C GLY A 178 -18.15 1.19 8.31
N ARG A 179 -16.99 0.55 8.49
CA ARG A 179 -16.89 -0.66 9.33
C ARG A 179 -17.31 -0.36 10.76
N ALA A 180 -18.16 -1.23 11.30
CA ALA A 180 -18.57 -1.24 12.69
C ALA A 180 -18.47 -2.68 13.25
N THR A 181 -18.52 -2.80 14.57
CA THR A 181 -18.76 -4.08 15.23
C THR A 181 -20.24 -4.44 15.12
N VAL A 182 -20.54 -5.71 14.82
CA VAL A 182 -21.93 -6.20 14.82
C VAL A 182 -22.30 -6.75 16.20
N SER A 183 -23.49 -7.37 16.33
CA SER A 183 -24.08 -7.77 17.62
C SER A 183 -23.25 -8.76 18.45
N ASP A 184 -22.28 -9.45 17.85
CA ASP A 184 -21.34 -10.35 18.53
C ASP A 184 -20.05 -9.64 19.00
N GLY A 185 -19.95 -8.32 18.78
CA GLY A 185 -18.78 -7.51 19.10
C GLY A 185 -17.63 -7.64 18.10
N LEU A 186 -17.85 -8.30 16.94
CA LEU A 186 -16.81 -8.54 15.95
C LEU A 186 -16.99 -7.65 14.71
N SER A 187 -15.86 -7.28 14.09
CA SER A 187 -15.80 -6.72 12.75
C SER A 187 -14.86 -7.58 11.92
N GLN A 188 -15.35 -8.12 10.79
CA GLN A 188 -14.58 -9.06 9.97
C GLN A 188 -14.08 -10.29 10.75
N GLY A 189 -14.85 -10.75 11.74
CA GLY A 189 -14.49 -11.85 12.63
C GLY A 189 -13.43 -11.50 13.68
N ARG A 190 -13.14 -10.22 13.91
CA ARG A 190 -12.12 -9.74 14.86
C ARG A 190 -12.71 -8.80 15.91
N PRO A 191 -12.20 -8.79 17.15
CA PRO A 191 -12.70 -7.93 18.23
C PRO A 191 -12.13 -6.50 18.16
N PHE A 192 -11.86 -5.99 16.96
CA PHE A 192 -11.40 -4.63 16.72
C PHE A 192 -11.76 -4.20 15.29
N LEU A 193 -11.82 -2.88 15.07
CA LEU A 193 -12.03 -2.31 13.74
C LEU A 193 -10.69 -2.22 13.02
N TRP A 194 -10.51 -3.00 11.97
CA TRP A 194 -9.32 -2.89 11.12
C TRP A 194 -9.64 -2.02 9.92
N GLN A 195 -9.30 -0.74 9.97
CA GLN A 195 -9.62 0.25 8.92
C GLN A 195 -8.39 0.73 8.15
N ILE A 196 -7.23 0.13 8.37
CA ILE A 196 -5.97 0.58 7.79
C ILE A 196 -5.95 0.53 6.24
N MET A 197 -6.81 -0.29 5.63
CA MET A 197 -6.95 -0.37 4.18
C MET A 197 -7.95 0.62 3.60
N ASP A 198 -8.25 1.73 4.30
CA ASP A 198 -9.08 2.81 3.77
C ASP A 198 -8.29 3.63 2.73
N PRO A 199 -8.66 3.60 1.44
CA PRO A 199 -7.93 4.30 0.41
C PRO A 199 -7.91 5.83 0.53
N ASP A 200 -8.84 6.44 1.29
CA ASP A 200 -8.78 7.89 1.56
C ASP A 200 -7.92 8.23 2.80
N VAL A 201 -7.24 7.23 3.35
CA VAL A 201 -6.28 7.38 4.45
C VAL A 201 -4.88 6.93 4.03
N ILE A 202 -4.77 5.88 3.23
CA ILE A 202 -3.51 5.37 2.68
C ILE A 202 -2.87 6.44 1.79
N PRO A 203 -1.61 6.86 1.99
CA PRO A 203 -0.89 7.68 1.02
C PRO A 203 -0.63 6.92 -0.28
N TRP A 204 -0.69 7.59 -1.44
CA TRP A 204 -0.36 6.94 -2.72
C TRP A 204 1.15 6.69 -2.92
N ASN A 205 2.01 7.13 -2.00
CA ASN A 205 3.47 7.02 -2.06
C ASN A 205 4.11 6.59 -0.74
N VAL A 206 5.41 6.28 -0.82
CA VAL A 206 6.27 6.10 0.34
C VAL A 206 6.48 7.41 1.08
N ALA A 207 5.69 7.62 2.14
CA ALA A 207 5.61 8.89 2.86
C ALA A 207 6.45 8.95 4.15
N ILE A 208 6.97 7.81 4.61
CA ILE A 208 7.91 7.64 5.73
C ILE A 208 8.66 6.31 5.63
#